data_AF-A0A525PQA7-F1
#
_entry.id   AF-A0A525PQA7-F1
#
_cell.length_a   1.000
_cell.length_b   1.000
_cell.length_c   1.000
_cell.angle_alpha   90.00
_cell.angle_beta   90.00
_cell.angle_gamma   90.00
#
_symmetry.space_group_name_H-M   'P 1'
#
loop_
_entity.id
_entity.type
_entity.pdbx_description
1 polymer ?
#
loop_
_entity_poly.entity_id
_entity_poly.type
_entity_poly.pdbx_seq_one_letter_code
_entity_poly.pdbx_strand_id
1 'polypeptide(L)'
;RFANDVVAGVKDLIDGLIVGARNMIGIGIATATAGIIVGVVSQTGVGSALADVVEVLSGGNILAILFLTAILSLILGMGLPTTANYIVVSALLAPVIVTLGQQNGLIVPLIAVHLFVFYFGIMADVTPPVGLASFAAAAVSGGDPIKTGVVAFFYSLRTAALPFLFIFNTELLLIDVTIAQGVFVFIIATFAMLLFAAATQGWFLAKNRFYETIALLLIAFTLFRPGFWMDMVFPPFEEEAPAAIVQAAAETPTGQDLRIRVSGVGDLGDPIEFVSLLPIGGGATGEERLEAAGLAMRTEGDRMFIDDVAYGSPAQAAGLDWDQKILRVLKPVPTPSKYWMFIPALLLLALVVMLQRGRNQRGTSRTVTA
;
A
#
# COMPACT_ATOMS: atom_id res chain seq x y z
N ARG A 1 -46.39 29.42 13.39
CA ARG A 1 -45.98 28.53 12.26
C ARG A 1 -44.50 28.25 12.39
N PHE A 2 -43.60 29.21 12.14
CA PHE A 2 -42.15 29.04 12.32
C PHE A 2 -41.71 28.41 13.66
N ALA A 3 -42.23 28.89 14.80
CA ALA A 3 -41.88 28.30 16.11
C ALA A 3 -42.31 26.83 16.26
N ASN A 4 -43.43 26.43 15.66
CA ASN A 4 -43.89 25.04 15.68
C ASN A 4 -43.06 24.17 14.73
N ASP A 5 -42.64 24.72 13.59
CA ASP A 5 -41.77 24.05 12.62
C ASP A 5 -40.37 23.82 13.21
N VAL A 6 -39.84 24.78 13.98
CA VAL A 6 -38.57 24.64 14.72
C VAL A 6 -38.69 23.56 15.80
N VAL A 7 -39.78 23.54 16.57
CA VAL A 7 -40.00 22.50 17.60
C VAL A 7 -40.14 21.12 16.97
N ALA A 8 -40.83 21.00 15.83
CA ALA A 8 -40.92 19.76 15.07
C ALA A 8 -39.53 19.32 14.55
N GLY A 9 -38.75 20.23 13.97
CA GLY A 9 -37.40 19.92 13.50
C GLY A 9 -36.44 19.49 14.61
N VAL A 10 -36.54 20.08 15.81
CA VAL A 10 -35.76 19.62 16.99
C VAL A 10 -36.19 18.22 17.41
N LYS A 11 -37.50 17.92 17.37
CA LYS A 11 -38.00 16.58 17.69
C LYS A 11 -37.51 15.54 16.69
N ASP A 12 -37.58 15.84 15.39
CA ASP A 12 -37.08 14.97 14.33
C ASP A 12 -35.57 14.73 14.45
N LEU A 13 -34.80 15.75 14.84
CA LEU A 13 -33.37 15.62 15.14
C LEU A 13 -33.13 14.66 16.31
N ILE A 14 -33.87 14.81 17.42
CA ILE A 14 -33.76 13.93 18.59
C ILE A 14 -34.13 12.49 18.21
N ASP A 15 -35.23 12.30 17.49
CA ASP A 15 -35.66 10.98 17.02
C ASP A 15 -34.61 10.35 16.09
N GLY A 16 -34.01 11.16 15.20
CA GLY A 16 -32.88 10.75 14.36
C GLY A 16 -31.65 10.31 15.16
N LEU A 17 -31.28 11.04 16.21
CA LEU A 17 -30.17 10.68 17.11
C LEU A 17 -30.47 9.36 17.86
N ILE A 18 -31.70 9.16 18.32
CA ILE A 18 -32.12 7.92 18.99
C ILE A 18 -32.05 6.73 18.03
N VAL A 19 -32.53 6.89 16.80
CA VAL A 19 -32.44 5.84 15.76
C VAL A 19 -30.98 5.53 15.44
N GLY A 20 -30.14 6.56 15.29
CA GLY A 20 -28.69 6.39 15.12
C GLY A 20 -28.06 5.57 16.25
N ALA A 21 -28.35 5.92 17.50
CA ALA A 21 -27.84 5.20 18.67
C ALA A 21 -28.30 3.74 18.71
N ARG A 22 -29.55 3.45 18.34
CA ARG A 22 -30.08 2.07 18.28
C ARG A 22 -29.40 1.25 17.18
N ASN A 23 -29.20 1.84 16.00
CA ASN A 23 -28.50 1.19 14.89
C ASN A 23 -27.03 0.89 15.22
N MET A 24 -26.42 1.67 16.11
CA MET A 24 -25.03 1.46 16.57
C MET A 24 -24.88 0.27 17.54
N ILE A 25 -25.94 -0.25 18.15
CA ILE A 25 -25.84 -1.35 19.14
C ILE A 25 -25.19 -2.59 18.52
N GLY A 26 -25.60 -2.97 17.31
CA GLY A 26 -25.03 -4.14 16.61
C GLY A 26 -23.55 -3.98 16.28
N ILE A 27 -23.15 -2.77 15.84
CA ILE A 27 -21.74 -2.44 15.57
C ILE A 27 -20.95 -2.47 16.89
N GLY A 28 -21.50 -1.89 17.96
CA GLY A 28 -20.88 -1.88 19.29
C GLY A 28 -20.54 -3.28 19.78
N ILE A 29 -21.51 -4.21 19.72
CA ILE A 29 -21.29 -5.61 20.12
C ILE A 29 -20.20 -6.26 19.24
N ALA A 30 -20.27 -6.11 17.92
CA ALA A 30 -19.28 -6.68 17.01
C ALA A 30 -17.86 -6.13 17.28
N THR A 31 -17.72 -4.83 17.53
CA THR A 31 -16.43 -4.21 17.87
C THR A 31 -15.91 -4.63 19.24
N ALA A 32 -16.78 -4.79 20.24
CA ALA A 32 -16.38 -5.30 21.55
C ALA A 32 -15.84 -6.73 21.46
N THR A 33 -16.52 -7.60 20.69
CA THR A 33 -16.03 -8.97 20.43
C THR A 33 -14.73 -8.97 19.64
N ALA A 34 -14.60 -8.13 18.61
CA ALA A 34 -13.35 -7.94 17.87
C ALA A 34 -12.20 -7.52 18.79
N GLY A 35 -12.45 -6.62 19.74
CA GLY A 35 -11.46 -6.20 20.74
C GLY A 35 -10.97 -7.35 21.63
N ILE A 36 -11.85 -8.29 22.01
CA ILE A 36 -11.45 -9.50 22.75
C ILE A 36 -10.53 -10.37 21.88
N ILE A 37 -10.84 -10.54 20.59
CA ILE A 37 -9.99 -11.29 19.64
C ILE A 37 -8.61 -10.64 19.57
N VAL A 38 -8.55 -9.32 19.37
CA VAL A 38 -7.28 -8.56 19.33
C VAL A 38 -6.49 -8.72 20.63
N GLY A 39 -7.16 -8.65 21.79
CA GLY A 39 -6.51 -8.83 23.09
C GLY A 39 -5.91 -10.23 23.30
N VAL A 40 -6.60 -11.28 22.84
CA VAL A 40 -6.09 -12.66 22.87
C VAL A 40 -4.92 -12.81 21.91
N VAL A 41 -5.06 -12.33 20.67
CA VAL A 41 -4.02 -12.39 19.63
C VAL A 41 -2.74 -11.70 20.09
N SER A 42 -2.86 -10.50 20.67
CA SER A 42 -1.73 -9.72 21.16
C SER A 42 -0.96 -10.41 22.29
N GLN A 43 -1.63 -11.24 23.10
CA GLN A 43 -1.01 -11.96 24.21
C GLN A 43 -0.48 -13.35 23.82
N THR A 44 -0.99 -13.93 22.73
CA THR A 44 -0.68 -15.31 22.31
C THR A 44 0.41 -15.40 21.25
N GLY A 45 0.87 -14.28 20.69
CA GLY A 45 1.90 -14.28 19.65
C GLY A 45 1.42 -14.78 18.28
N VAL A 46 0.10 -14.87 18.07
CA VAL A 46 -0.49 -15.32 16.79
C VAL A 46 -0.04 -14.44 15.62
N GLY A 47 0.19 -13.14 15.85
CA GLY A 47 0.73 -12.23 14.84
C GLY A 47 2.10 -12.67 14.31
N SER A 48 3.01 -13.07 15.20
CA SER A 48 4.33 -13.59 14.83
C SER A 48 4.22 -14.90 14.06
N ALA A 49 3.38 -15.83 14.53
CA ALA A 49 3.15 -17.09 13.82
C ALA A 49 2.59 -16.88 12.40
N LEU A 50 1.72 -15.88 12.20
CA LEU A 50 1.26 -15.51 10.86
C LEU A 50 2.37 -14.89 10.01
N ALA A 51 3.25 -14.08 10.61
CA ALA A 51 4.42 -13.55 9.92
C ALA A 51 5.34 -14.68 9.45
N ASP A 52 5.65 -15.66 10.31
CA ASP A 52 6.49 -16.81 9.97
C ASP A 52 5.90 -17.61 8.81
N VAL A 53 4.59 -17.89 8.85
CA VAL A 53 3.90 -18.60 7.75
C VAL A 53 4.01 -17.82 6.44
N VAL A 54 3.80 -16.50 6.48
CA VAL A 54 3.89 -15.66 5.27
C VAL A 54 5.34 -15.58 4.79
N GLU A 55 6.32 -15.47 5.68
CA GLU A 55 7.74 -15.43 5.34
C GLU A 55 8.19 -16.71 4.65
N VAL A 56 7.90 -17.87 5.24
CA VAL A 56 8.26 -19.19 4.70
C VAL A 56 7.62 -19.40 3.33
N LEU A 57 6.33 -19.07 3.18
CA LEU A 57 5.62 -19.24 1.91
C LEU A 57 6.06 -18.22 0.84
N SER A 58 6.47 -17.02 1.24
CA SER A 58 6.90 -15.97 0.31
C SER A 58 8.37 -16.10 -0.10
N GLY A 59 9.20 -16.76 0.71
CA GLY A 59 10.64 -16.87 0.48
C GLY A 59 11.35 -15.50 0.45
N GLY A 60 10.85 -14.53 1.23
CA GLY A 60 11.36 -13.15 1.25
C GLY A 60 10.93 -12.28 0.06
N ASN A 61 10.08 -12.79 -0.84
CA ASN A 61 9.59 -11.98 -1.95
C ASN A 61 8.48 -11.03 -1.49
N ILE A 62 8.74 -9.72 -1.54
CA ILE A 62 7.79 -8.66 -1.12
C ILE A 62 6.42 -8.78 -1.81
N LEU A 63 6.37 -9.08 -3.11
CA LEU A 63 5.10 -9.21 -3.82
C LEU A 63 4.32 -10.44 -3.35
N ALA A 64 5.02 -11.54 -3.06
CA ALA A 64 4.41 -12.73 -2.49
C ALA A 64 3.89 -12.47 -1.07
N ILE A 65 4.66 -11.74 -0.23
CA ILE A 65 4.21 -11.31 1.10
C ILE A 65 2.88 -10.55 0.99
N LEU A 66 2.84 -9.48 0.18
CA LEU A 66 1.64 -8.66 0.00
C LEU A 66 0.46 -9.47 -0.55
N PHE A 67 0.71 -10.38 -1.49
CA PHE A 67 -0.33 -11.23 -2.07
C PHE A 67 -0.90 -12.24 -1.07
N LEU A 68 -0.04 -12.91 -0.31
CA LEU A 68 -0.45 -13.83 0.76
C LEU A 68 -1.21 -13.08 1.85
N THR A 69 -0.73 -11.91 2.27
CA THR A 69 -1.44 -11.08 3.24
C THR A 69 -2.79 -10.59 2.70
N ALA A 70 -2.90 -10.27 1.41
CA ALA A 70 -4.17 -9.93 0.79
C ALA A 70 -5.16 -11.10 0.84
N ILE A 71 -4.71 -12.33 0.56
CA ILE A 71 -5.54 -13.53 0.68
C ILE A 71 -5.97 -13.77 2.13
N LEU A 72 -5.05 -13.67 3.09
CA LEU A 72 -5.37 -13.81 4.50
C LEU A 72 -6.37 -12.73 4.97
N SER A 73 -6.23 -11.50 4.48
CA SER A 73 -7.16 -10.40 4.77
C SER A 73 -8.55 -10.69 4.22
N LEU A 74 -8.65 -11.25 3.01
CA LEU A 74 -9.91 -11.67 2.43
C LEU A 74 -10.55 -12.77 3.28
N ILE A 75 -9.79 -13.81 3.67
CA ILE A 75 -10.31 -14.94 4.46
C ILE A 75 -10.78 -14.48 5.84
N LEU A 76 -9.96 -13.70 6.55
CA LEU A 76 -10.28 -13.21 7.89
C LEU A 76 -11.45 -12.21 7.88
N GLY A 77 -11.61 -11.44 6.81
CA GLY A 77 -12.68 -10.46 6.69
C GLY A 77 -14.05 -11.05 6.38
N MET A 78 -14.13 -12.31 5.96
CA MET A 78 -15.39 -12.94 5.55
C MET A 78 -16.40 -13.02 6.71
N GLY A 79 -17.56 -12.38 6.54
CA GLY A 79 -18.69 -12.49 7.47
C GLY A 79 -18.64 -11.54 8.68
N LEU A 80 -17.68 -10.61 8.71
CA LEU A 80 -17.58 -9.58 9.74
C LEU A 80 -18.13 -8.23 9.22
N PRO A 81 -18.86 -7.44 10.05
CA PRO A 81 -19.19 -6.06 9.70
C PRO A 81 -17.93 -5.24 9.42
N THR A 82 -17.96 -4.33 8.46
CA THR A 82 -16.78 -3.56 7.99
C THR A 82 -15.90 -2.99 9.10
N THR A 83 -16.50 -2.42 10.15
CA THR A 83 -15.75 -1.88 11.30
C THR A 83 -15.05 -2.97 12.11
N ALA A 84 -15.74 -4.08 12.42
CA ALA A 84 -15.17 -5.20 13.17
C ALA A 84 -14.12 -5.95 12.35
N ASN A 85 -14.37 -6.11 11.04
CA ASN A 85 -13.44 -6.65 10.07
C ASN A 85 -12.11 -5.88 10.11
N TYR A 86 -12.16 -4.55 9.98
CA TYR A 86 -10.95 -3.73 10.06
C TYR A 86 -10.19 -3.92 11.37
N ILE A 87 -10.87 -3.93 12.52
CA ILE A 87 -10.22 -4.13 13.84
C ILE A 87 -9.46 -5.46 13.87
N VAL A 88 -10.09 -6.57 13.46
CA VAL A 88 -9.48 -7.90 13.48
C VAL A 88 -8.34 -8.01 12.47
N VAL A 89 -8.60 -7.63 11.22
CA VAL A 89 -7.65 -7.77 10.11
C VAL A 89 -6.44 -6.87 10.29
N SER A 90 -6.63 -5.61 10.70
CA SER A 90 -5.49 -4.70 10.91
C SER A 90 -4.62 -5.10 12.10
N ALA A 91 -5.20 -5.57 13.20
CA ALA A 91 -4.43 -6.04 14.35
C ALA A 91 -3.58 -7.27 14.04
N LEU A 92 -4.06 -8.15 13.15
CA LEU A 92 -3.37 -9.39 12.80
C LEU A 92 -2.36 -9.22 11.65
N LEU A 93 -2.73 -8.50 10.60
CA LEU A 93 -2.00 -8.52 9.33
C LEU A 93 -1.21 -7.26 9.02
N ALA A 94 -1.53 -6.12 9.65
CA ALA A 94 -0.69 -4.93 9.49
C ALA A 94 0.73 -5.14 10.04
N PRO A 95 0.93 -5.75 11.23
CA PRO A 95 2.28 -6.04 11.72
C PRO A 95 3.06 -6.96 10.78
N VAL A 96 2.40 -7.95 10.16
CA VAL A 96 3.03 -8.88 9.20
C VAL A 96 3.63 -8.11 8.01
N ILE A 97 2.88 -7.17 7.42
CA ILE A 97 3.38 -6.36 6.29
C ILE A 97 4.51 -5.43 6.74
N VAL A 98 4.40 -4.83 7.92
CA VAL A 98 5.43 -3.91 8.43
C VAL A 98 6.73 -4.66 8.70
N THR A 99 6.67 -5.75 9.47
CA THR A 99 7.83 -6.54 9.85
C THR A 99 8.50 -7.17 8.63
N LEU A 100 7.77 -7.97 7.86
CA LEU A 100 8.34 -8.63 6.68
C LEU A 100 8.71 -7.63 5.59
N GLY A 101 7.98 -6.52 5.49
CA GLY A 101 8.32 -5.41 4.60
C GLY A 101 9.68 -4.83 4.94
N GLN A 102 9.88 -4.41 6.19
CA GLN A 102 11.16 -3.85 6.66
C GLN A 102 12.32 -4.83 6.51
N GLN A 103 12.11 -6.11 6.83
CA GLN A 103 13.11 -7.17 6.65
C GLN A 103 13.54 -7.34 5.19
N ASN A 104 12.60 -7.15 4.26
CA ASN A 104 12.83 -7.29 2.82
C ASN A 104 13.02 -5.94 2.10
N GLY A 105 13.22 -4.83 2.83
CA GLY A 105 13.55 -3.52 2.27
C GLY A 105 12.37 -2.70 1.74
N LEU A 106 11.13 -3.11 2.02
CA LEU A 106 9.93 -2.30 1.81
C LEU A 106 9.56 -1.55 3.09
N ILE A 107 9.83 -0.25 3.11
CA ILE A 107 9.44 0.62 4.21
C ILE A 107 8.40 1.60 3.68
N VAL A 108 7.20 1.53 4.25
CA VAL A 108 6.04 2.31 3.81
C VAL A 108 5.35 2.94 5.01
N PRO A 109 4.68 4.09 4.84
CA PRO A 109 3.89 4.71 5.91
C PRO A 109 2.86 3.73 6.46
N LEU A 110 2.69 3.71 7.78
CA LEU A 110 1.74 2.79 8.45
C LEU A 110 0.32 2.92 7.89
N ILE A 111 -0.12 4.14 7.56
CA ILE A 111 -1.44 4.37 6.97
C ILE A 111 -1.63 3.60 5.65
N ALA A 112 -0.58 3.45 4.83
CA ALA A 112 -0.65 2.67 3.60
C ALA A 112 -0.88 1.17 3.92
N VAL A 113 -0.22 0.65 4.95
CA VAL A 113 -0.42 -0.74 5.41
C VAL A 113 -1.85 -0.94 5.93
N HIS A 114 -2.34 -0.03 6.77
CA HIS A 114 -3.70 -0.09 7.30
C HIS A 114 -4.75 0.01 6.18
N LEU A 115 -4.56 0.89 5.21
CA LEU A 115 -5.42 0.96 4.03
C LEU A 115 -5.33 -0.31 3.18
N PHE A 116 -4.15 -0.91 3.03
CA PHE A 116 -3.98 -2.14 2.26
C PHE A 116 -4.85 -3.26 2.84
N VAL A 117 -4.71 -3.54 4.14
CA VAL A 117 -5.47 -4.60 4.79
C VAL A 117 -6.96 -4.24 4.91
N PHE A 118 -7.30 -2.96 5.08
CA PHE A 118 -8.68 -2.48 5.06
C PHE A 118 -9.37 -2.72 3.70
N TYR A 119 -8.69 -2.41 2.59
CA TYR A 119 -9.21 -2.63 1.24
C TYR A 119 -9.50 -4.10 0.97
N PHE A 120 -8.60 -5.01 1.37
CA PHE A 120 -8.86 -6.44 1.21
C PHE A 120 -9.91 -6.95 2.21
N GLY A 121 -9.96 -6.40 3.42
CA GLY A 121 -11.03 -6.67 4.36
C GLY A 121 -12.41 -6.38 3.76
N ILE A 122 -12.64 -5.18 3.20
CA ILE A 122 -13.93 -4.84 2.57
C ILE A 122 -14.19 -5.58 1.27
N MET A 123 -13.12 -5.99 0.55
CA MET A 123 -13.27 -6.82 -0.63
C MET A 123 -13.78 -8.23 -0.29
N ALA A 124 -13.60 -8.71 0.95
CA ALA A 124 -14.15 -9.98 1.39
C ALA A 124 -15.68 -10.02 1.24
N ASP A 125 -16.36 -8.90 1.51
CA ASP A 125 -17.82 -8.79 1.44
C ASP A 125 -18.38 -8.88 0.02
N VAL A 126 -17.57 -8.56 -1.00
CA VAL A 126 -17.95 -8.67 -2.42
C VAL A 126 -17.47 -9.97 -3.07
N THR A 127 -16.63 -10.75 -2.37
CA THR A 127 -16.03 -11.98 -2.90
C THR A 127 -16.99 -13.17 -2.70
N PRO A 128 -17.32 -13.94 -3.76
CA PRO A 128 -18.04 -15.20 -3.59
C PRO A 128 -17.25 -16.18 -2.70
N PRO A 129 -17.89 -16.90 -1.77
CA PRO A 129 -19.34 -17.10 -1.63
C PRO A 129 -20.09 -16.10 -0.74
N VAL A 130 -19.43 -15.13 -0.10
CA VAL A 130 -20.06 -14.23 0.89
C VAL A 130 -20.93 -13.18 0.21
N GLY A 131 -20.34 -12.34 -0.65
CA GLY A 131 -21.03 -11.51 -1.65
C GLY A 131 -22.36 -10.83 -1.29
N LEU A 132 -22.65 -10.47 -0.03
CA LEU A 132 -24.03 -10.23 0.47
C LEU A 132 -24.83 -9.23 -0.37
N ALA A 133 -24.17 -8.17 -0.85
CA ALA A 133 -24.77 -7.17 -1.74
C ALA A 133 -25.21 -7.77 -3.09
N SER A 134 -24.40 -8.68 -3.64
CA SER A 134 -24.73 -9.41 -4.87
C SER A 134 -25.89 -10.39 -4.68
N PHE A 135 -26.02 -11.00 -3.50
CA PHE A 135 -27.18 -11.84 -3.16
C PHE A 135 -28.45 -11.01 -3.05
N ALA A 136 -28.40 -9.85 -2.40
CA ALA A 136 -29.53 -8.93 -2.31
C ALA A 136 -29.92 -8.40 -3.71
N ALA A 137 -28.95 -8.00 -4.53
CA ALA A 137 -29.18 -7.55 -5.91
C ALA A 137 -29.76 -8.66 -6.79
N ALA A 138 -29.30 -9.91 -6.63
CA ALA A 138 -29.84 -11.06 -7.34
C ALA A 138 -31.30 -11.35 -6.94
N ALA A 139 -31.65 -11.20 -5.65
CA ALA A 139 -33.02 -11.36 -5.17
C ALA A 139 -33.98 -10.31 -5.76
N VAL A 140 -33.51 -9.07 -5.97
CA VAL A 140 -34.30 -8.00 -6.61
C VAL A 140 -34.41 -8.20 -8.13
N SER A 141 -33.33 -8.65 -8.79
CA SER A 141 -33.28 -8.80 -10.25
C SER A 141 -33.78 -10.16 -10.77
N GLY A 142 -33.97 -11.15 -9.90
CA GLY A 142 -34.32 -12.52 -10.28
C GLY A 142 -33.15 -13.32 -10.87
N GLY A 143 -31.92 -12.84 -10.73
CA GLY A 143 -30.71 -13.52 -11.21
C GLY A 143 -30.20 -14.60 -10.26
N ASP A 144 -29.23 -15.40 -10.73
CA ASP A 144 -28.51 -16.34 -9.89
C ASP A 144 -27.54 -15.58 -8.96
N PRO A 145 -27.61 -15.74 -7.63
CA PRO A 145 -26.77 -15.01 -6.68
C PRO A 145 -25.27 -15.23 -6.87
N ILE A 146 -24.85 -16.46 -7.17
CA ILE A 146 -23.44 -16.81 -7.33
C ILE A 146 -22.91 -16.22 -8.64
N LYS A 147 -23.65 -16.35 -9.75
CA LYS A 147 -23.25 -15.73 -11.03
C LYS A 147 -23.18 -14.21 -10.92
N THR A 148 -24.15 -13.60 -10.25
CA THR A 148 -24.16 -12.15 -9.98
C THR A 148 -22.94 -11.74 -9.17
N GLY A 149 -22.62 -12.50 -8.11
CA GLY A 149 -21.44 -12.28 -7.28
C GLY A 149 -20.12 -12.41 -8.05
N VAL A 150 -19.98 -13.42 -8.92
CA VAL A 150 -18.78 -13.61 -9.73
C VAL A 150 -18.59 -12.43 -10.70
N VAL A 151 -19.65 -12.00 -11.39
CA VAL A 151 -19.58 -10.84 -12.30
C VAL A 151 -19.23 -9.56 -11.53
N ALA A 152 -19.88 -9.33 -10.38
CA ALA A 152 -19.59 -8.18 -9.53
C ALA A 152 -18.14 -8.18 -9.03
N PHE A 153 -17.61 -9.34 -8.65
CA PHE A 153 -16.22 -9.50 -8.24
C PHE A 153 -15.23 -9.19 -9.36
N PHE A 154 -15.49 -9.66 -10.59
CA PHE A 154 -14.63 -9.29 -11.73
C PHE A 154 -14.66 -7.78 -12.02
N TYR A 155 -15.79 -7.12 -11.81
CA TYR A 155 -15.88 -5.66 -11.93
C TYR A 155 -15.15 -4.92 -10.79
N SER A 156 -15.09 -5.51 -9.60
CA SER A 156 -14.34 -4.97 -8.46
C SER A 156 -12.84 -5.34 -8.46
N LEU A 157 -12.37 -6.21 -9.35
CA LEU A 157 -10.93 -6.54 -9.42
C LEU A 157 -10.04 -5.30 -9.62
N ARG A 158 -10.56 -4.25 -10.25
CA ARG A 158 -9.88 -2.95 -10.36
C ARG A 158 -9.60 -2.28 -9.01
N THR A 159 -10.47 -2.46 -8.02
CA THR A 159 -10.24 -1.95 -6.66
C THR A 159 -9.27 -2.82 -5.88
N ALA A 160 -9.15 -4.12 -6.22
CA ALA A 160 -8.15 -5.02 -5.64
C ALA A 160 -6.70 -4.70 -6.10
N ALA A 161 -6.53 -4.09 -7.27
CA ALA A 161 -5.21 -3.68 -7.76
C ALA A 161 -4.68 -2.43 -7.04
N LEU A 162 -5.57 -1.55 -6.57
CA LEU A 162 -5.20 -0.24 -6.02
C LEU A 162 -4.27 -0.31 -4.79
N PRO A 163 -4.49 -1.22 -3.81
CA PRO A 163 -3.58 -1.41 -2.69
C PRO A 163 -2.14 -1.72 -3.08
N PHE A 164 -1.93 -2.58 -4.08
CA PHE A 164 -0.59 -2.87 -4.58
C PHE A 164 0.04 -1.64 -5.21
N LEU A 165 -0.74 -0.80 -5.90
CA LEU A 165 -0.21 0.41 -6.53
C LEU A 165 0.21 1.44 -5.49
N PHE A 166 -0.63 1.74 -4.50
CA PHE A 166 -0.32 2.78 -3.52
C PHE A 166 0.74 2.36 -2.50
N ILE A 167 0.91 1.06 -2.22
CA ILE A 167 2.02 0.61 -1.36
C ILE A 167 3.37 0.97 -1.96
N PHE A 168 3.50 0.90 -3.30
CA PHE A 168 4.73 1.28 -3.99
C PHE A 168 4.72 2.71 -4.54
N ASN A 169 3.63 3.45 -4.38
CA ASN A 169 3.52 4.86 -4.72
C ASN A 169 2.54 5.58 -3.77
N THR A 170 3.07 6.01 -2.63
CA THR A 170 2.31 6.68 -1.56
C THR A 170 1.76 8.05 -1.95
N GLU A 171 2.23 8.65 -3.05
CA GLU A 171 1.65 9.87 -3.61
C GLU A 171 0.18 9.67 -4.03
N LEU A 172 -0.22 8.43 -4.35
CA LEU A 172 -1.63 8.09 -4.61
C LEU A 172 -2.51 8.25 -3.35
N LEU A 173 -1.90 8.21 -2.16
CA LEU A 173 -2.56 8.49 -0.88
C LEU A 173 -2.42 9.97 -0.46
N LEU A 174 -1.84 10.81 -1.31
CA LEU A 174 -1.53 12.21 -1.04
C LEU A 174 -0.59 12.41 0.17
N ILE A 175 0.28 11.43 0.41
CA ILE A 175 1.32 11.52 1.44
C ILE A 175 2.53 12.28 0.86
N ASP A 176 3.04 13.26 1.59
CA ASP A 176 4.20 14.08 1.24
C ASP A 176 4.12 14.78 -0.13
N VAL A 177 2.90 15.17 -0.55
CA VAL A 177 2.68 15.90 -1.81
C VAL A 177 2.28 17.35 -1.59
N THR A 178 2.82 18.24 -2.44
CA THR A 178 2.31 19.61 -2.56
C THR A 178 0.93 19.63 -3.24
N ILE A 179 0.17 20.73 -3.10
CA ILE A 179 -1.14 20.87 -3.77
C ILE A 179 -1.02 20.67 -5.29
N ALA A 180 0.00 21.27 -5.92
CA ALA A 180 0.22 21.14 -7.36
C ALA A 180 0.52 19.68 -7.77
N GLN A 181 1.34 18.98 -6.99
CA GLN A 181 1.60 17.56 -7.20
C GLN A 181 0.35 16.71 -6.95
N GLY A 182 -0.44 17.00 -5.93
CA GLY A 182 -1.69 16.30 -5.65
C GLY A 182 -2.70 16.41 -6.80
N VAL A 183 -2.87 17.62 -7.37
CA VAL A 183 -3.70 17.82 -8.56
C VAL A 183 -3.15 17.05 -9.76
N PHE A 184 -1.84 17.07 -9.95
CA PHE A 184 -1.18 16.32 -11.02
C PHE A 184 -1.40 14.80 -10.88
N VAL A 185 -1.14 14.25 -9.69
CA VAL A 185 -1.36 12.83 -9.37
C VAL A 185 -2.82 12.45 -9.56
N PHE A 186 -3.76 13.29 -9.14
CA PHE A 186 -5.19 13.05 -9.34
C PHE A 186 -5.56 12.90 -10.82
N ILE A 187 -5.06 13.80 -11.68
CA ILE A 187 -5.33 13.75 -13.13
C ILE A 187 -4.72 12.48 -13.74
N ILE A 188 -3.47 12.17 -13.41
CA ILE A 188 -2.76 11.00 -13.93
C ILE A 188 -3.41 9.70 -13.45
N ALA A 189 -3.74 9.61 -12.16
CA ALA A 189 -4.41 8.44 -11.57
C ALA A 189 -5.79 8.22 -12.20
N THR A 190 -6.56 9.30 -12.43
CA THR A 190 -7.85 9.22 -13.12
C THR A 190 -7.68 8.66 -14.54
N PHE A 191 -6.71 9.18 -15.29
CA PHE A 191 -6.43 8.72 -16.64
C PHE A 191 -5.95 7.25 -16.67
N ALA A 192 -5.04 6.89 -15.77
CA ALA A 192 -4.53 5.54 -15.63
C ALA A 192 -5.64 4.55 -15.24
N MET A 193 -6.57 4.93 -14.34
CA MET A 193 -7.74 4.10 -13.98
C MET A 193 -8.69 3.91 -15.17
N LEU A 194 -8.90 4.94 -15.99
CA LEU A 194 -9.73 4.82 -17.19
C LEU A 194 -9.09 3.87 -18.23
N LEU A 195 -7.77 3.93 -18.41
CA LEU A 195 -7.05 2.99 -19.29
C LEU A 195 -7.09 1.56 -18.75
N PHE A 196 -6.94 1.39 -17.44
CA PHE A 196 -7.07 0.10 -16.78
C PHE A 196 -8.49 -0.48 -16.95
N ALA A 197 -9.52 0.35 -16.78
CA ALA A 197 -10.90 -0.03 -17.04
C ALA A 197 -11.11 -0.41 -18.51
N ALA A 198 -10.60 0.38 -19.45
CA ALA A 198 -10.68 0.08 -20.88
C ALA A 198 -9.99 -1.25 -21.24
N ALA A 199 -8.84 -1.54 -20.62
CA ALA A 199 -8.11 -2.77 -20.82
C ALA A 199 -8.88 -4.00 -20.30
N THR A 200 -9.36 -3.92 -19.05
CA THR A 200 -10.09 -5.01 -18.38
C THR A 200 -11.47 -5.27 -18.98
N GLN A 201 -12.16 -4.24 -19.48
CA GLN A 201 -13.44 -4.38 -20.20
C GLN A 201 -13.27 -4.78 -21.67
N GLY A 202 -12.03 -4.82 -22.18
CA GLY A 202 -11.74 -5.21 -23.56
C GLY A 202 -12.20 -4.18 -24.61
N TRP A 203 -12.44 -2.94 -24.22
CA TRP A 203 -12.89 -1.88 -25.11
C TRP A 203 -12.30 -0.52 -24.73
N PHE A 204 -11.71 0.17 -25.71
CA PHE A 204 -11.26 1.56 -25.57
C PHE A 204 -11.93 2.48 -26.60
N LEU A 205 -11.35 2.66 -27.78
CA LEU A 205 -12.00 3.33 -28.93
C LEU A 205 -12.63 2.31 -29.90
N ALA A 206 -12.10 1.11 -29.88
CA ALA A 206 -12.61 -0.07 -30.57
C ALA A 206 -12.44 -1.27 -29.63
N LYS A 207 -13.02 -2.42 -30.02
CA LYS A 207 -12.73 -3.70 -29.35
C LYS A 207 -11.22 -3.93 -29.31
N ASN A 208 -10.68 -4.16 -28.12
CA ASN A 208 -9.25 -4.37 -27.91
C ASN A 208 -8.84 -5.74 -28.44
N ARG A 209 -7.66 -5.81 -29.05
CA ARG A 209 -6.96 -7.09 -29.25
C ARG A 209 -6.13 -7.41 -28.01
N PHE A 210 -5.77 -8.67 -27.82
CA PHE A 210 -5.02 -9.12 -26.64
C PHE A 210 -3.74 -8.28 -26.39
N TYR A 211 -2.97 -7.97 -27.44
CA TYR A 211 -1.78 -7.13 -27.32
C TYR A 211 -2.09 -5.65 -26.98
N GLU A 212 -3.25 -5.13 -27.38
CA GLU A 212 -3.68 -3.78 -27.01
C GLU A 212 -4.12 -3.74 -25.56
N THR A 213 -4.79 -4.78 -25.07
CA THR A 213 -5.10 -4.94 -23.64
C THR A 213 -3.82 -4.97 -22.81
N ILE A 214 -2.82 -5.77 -23.21
CA ILE A 214 -1.51 -5.78 -22.53
C ILE A 214 -0.85 -4.40 -22.58
N ALA A 215 -0.84 -3.74 -23.75
CA ALA A 215 -0.27 -2.40 -23.88
C ALA A 215 -0.98 -1.39 -22.97
N LEU A 216 -2.31 -1.39 -22.91
CA LEU A 216 -3.08 -0.50 -22.03
C LEU A 216 -2.82 -0.78 -20.55
N LEU A 217 -2.71 -2.05 -20.13
CA LEU A 217 -2.32 -2.42 -18.76
C LEU A 217 -0.90 -1.94 -18.43
N LEU A 218 0.04 -2.09 -19.38
CA LEU A 218 1.42 -1.62 -19.21
C LEU A 218 1.50 -0.09 -19.12
N ILE A 219 0.71 0.63 -19.91
CA ILE A 219 0.60 2.09 -19.84
C ILE A 219 0.04 2.50 -18.48
N ALA A 220 -1.08 1.89 -18.05
CA ALA A 220 -1.68 2.18 -16.75
C ALA A 220 -0.70 1.91 -15.61
N PHE A 221 -0.01 0.77 -15.62
CA PHE A 221 1.02 0.44 -14.63
C PHE A 221 2.16 1.47 -14.60
N THR A 222 2.68 1.86 -15.78
CA THR A 222 3.74 2.87 -15.89
C THR A 222 3.28 4.24 -15.38
N LEU A 223 2.02 4.62 -15.58
CA LEU A 223 1.47 5.87 -15.05
C LEU A 223 1.28 5.83 -13.53
N PHE A 224 0.88 4.68 -12.96
CA PHE A 224 0.74 4.51 -11.52
C PHE A 224 2.07 4.40 -10.78
N ARG A 225 3.04 3.71 -11.37
CA ARG A 225 4.35 3.45 -10.74
C ARG A 225 5.49 3.69 -11.73
N PRO A 226 5.71 4.95 -12.17
CA PRO A 226 6.79 5.26 -13.11
C PRO A 226 8.18 4.97 -12.52
N GLY A 227 8.32 5.09 -11.20
CA GLY A 227 9.56 4.82 -10.48
C GLY A 227 10.09 3.40 -10.70
N PHE A 228 9.21 2.40 -10.86
CA PHE A 228 9.62 1.01 -11.08
C PHE A 228 10.61 0.84 -12.23
N TRP A 229 10.36 1.52 -13.35
CA TRP A 229 11.23 1.47 -14.52
C TRP A 229 12.47 2.36 -14.35
N MET A 230 12.30 3.49 -13.66
CA MET A 230 13.39 4.42 -13.43
C MET A 230 14.45 3.81 -12.53
N ASP A 231 14.02 3.13 -11.46
CA ASP A 231 14.87 2.47 -10.47
C ASP A 231 15.68 1.31 -11.08
N MET A 232 15.19 0.70 -12.16
CA MET A 232 15.93 -0.34 -12.90
C MET A 232 17.13 0.23 -13.67
N VAL A 233 17.05 1.49 -14.11
CA VAL A 233 18.10 2.14 -14.89
C VAL A 233 19.01 2.99 -14.00
N PHE A 234 18.42 3.67 -13.01
CA PHE A 234 19.07 4.53 -12.04
C PHE A 234 18.64 4.11 -10.63
N PRO A 235 19.35 3.16 -10.00
CA PRO A 235 19.05 2.74 -8.64
C PRO A 235 19.04 3.93 -7.67
N PRO A 236 18.01 4.06 -6.82
CA PRO A 236 17.89 5.20 -5.91
C PRO A 236 18.87 5.18 -4.74
N PHE A 237 19.51 4.02 -4.48
CA PHE A 237 20.46 3.85 -3.40
C PHE A 237 21.75 3.18 -3.89
N GLU A 238 22.87 3.64 -3.37
CA GLU A 238 24.18 3.02 -3.53
C GLU A 238 24.50 2.22 -2.25
N GLU A 239 24.92 0.96 -2.41
CA GLU A 239 25.34 0.13 -1.29
C GLU A 239 26.78 0.46 -0.88
N GLU A 240 26.96 0.93 0.35
CA GLU A 240 28.26 1.20 0.95
C GLU A 240 28.57 0.24 2.12
N ALA A 241 29.87 0.05 2.38
CA ALA A 241 30.34 -0.76 3.49
C ALA A 241 29.98 -0.09 4.84
N PRO A 242 29.78 -0.87 5.92
CA PRO A 242 29.48 -0.32 7.25
C PRO A 242 30.48 0.74 7.71
N ALA A 243 31.77 0.55 7.41
CA ALA A 243 32.84 1.50 7.75
C ALA A 243 32.65 2.90 7.13
N ALA A 244 31.92 3.01 6.03
CA ALA A 244 31.65 4.27 5.33
C ALA A 244 30.42 5.01 5.86
N ILE A 245 29.73 4.50 6.89
CA ILE A 245 28.46 5.10 7.37
C ILE A 245 28.58 6.59 7.72
N VAL A 246 29.71 7.01 8.30
CA VAL A 246 29.99 8.41 8.63
C VAL A 246 30.06 9.26 7.36
N GLN A 247 30.73 8.76 6.32
CA GLN A 247 30.80 9.43 5.02
C GLN A 247 29.42 9.46 4.35
N ALA A 248 28.70 8.34 4.35
CA ALA A 248 27.34 8.26 3.81
C ALA A 248 26.39 9.24 4.50
N ALA A 249 26.48 9.41 5.82
CA ALA A 249 25.69 10.37 6.59
C ALA A 249 26.07 11.84 6.28
N ALA A 250 27.35 12.11 6.02
CA ALA A 250 27.83 13.44 5.61
C ALA A 250 27.32 13.82 4.21
N GLU A 251 27.31 12.87 3.28
CA GLU A 251 26.90 13.06 1.88
C GLU A 251 25.38 13.01 1.69
N THR A 252 24.63 12.44 2.64
CA THR A 252 23.17 12.42 2.61
C THR A 252 22.62 13.84 2.75
N PRO A 253 21.75 14.31 1.84
CA PRO A 253 21.13 15.62 1.95
C PRO A 253 20.31 15.74 3.23
N THR A 254 20.37 16.90 3.89
CA THR A 254 19.59 17.16 5.11
C THR A 254 18.10 16.99 4.86
N GLY A 255 17.43 16.22 5.72
CA GLY A 255 16.00 15.90 5.61
C GLY A 255 15.70 14.68 4.73
N GLN A 256 16.71 13.97 4.23
CA GLN A 256 16.54 12.63 3.68
C GLN A 256 16.94 11.55 4.69
N ASP A 257 16.38 10.36 4.51
CA ASP A 257 16.68 9.22 5.35
C ASP A 257 17.87 8.43 4.78
N LEU A 258 18.86 8.15 5.64
CA LEU A 258 19.89 7.15 5.37
C LEU A 258 19.33 5.78 5.71
N ARG A 259 19.34 4.82 4.77
CA ARG A 259 18.87 3.47 5.11
C ARG A 259 20.02 2.60 5.58
N ILE A 260 19.79 1.86 6.65
CA ILE A 260 20.80 1.00 7.26
C ILE A 260 20.21 -0.39 7.39
N ARG A 261 20.88 -1.40 6.83
CA ARG A 261 20.52 -2.80 7.06
C ARG A 261 21.25 -3.28 8.28
N VAL A 262 20.50 -3.69 9.29
CA VAL A 262 21.03 -4.15 10.57
C VAL A 262 20.62 -5.60 10.83
N SER A 263 21.47 -6.31 11.56
CA SER A 263 21.20 -7.63 12.12
C SER A 263 21.15 -7.49 13.64
N GLY A 264 20.08 -7.99 14.24
CA GLY A 264 19.85 -7.93 15.67
C GLY A 264 19.11 -9.16 16.17
N VAL A 265 18.55 -9.03 17.36
CA VAL A 265 17.76 -10.08 18.01
C VAL A 265 16.35 -9.54 18.22
N GLY A 266 15.34 -10.31 17.82
CA GLY A 266 13.93 -9.96 18.05
C GLY A 266 13.49 -10.20 19.49
N ASP A 267 12.24 -9.85 19.80
CA ASP A 267 11.67 -9.93 21.15
C ASP A 267 11.75 -11.33 21.80
N LEU A 268 11.79 -12.38 20.98
CA LEU A 268 11.83 -13.77 21.40
C LEU A 268 13.24 -14.38 21.42
N GLY A 269 14.28 -13.60 21.10
CA GLY A 269 15.66 -14.09 21.04
C GLY A 269 16.11 -14.61 19.67
N ASP A 270 15.23 -14.57 18.66
CA ASP A 270 15.56 -15.03 17.31
C ASP A 270 16.35 -13.98 16.52
N PRO A 271 17.32 -14.40 15.69
CA PRO A 271 18.09 -13.47 14.86
C PRO A 271 17.19 -12.87 13.77
N ILE A 272 17.20 -11.54 13.66
CA ILE A 272 16.45 -10.81 12.65
C ILE A 272 17.36 -9.88 11.85
N GLU A 273 17.05 -9.69 10.56
CA GLU A 273 17.66 -8.66 9.73
C GLU A 273 16.59 -7.72 9.22
N PHE A 274 16.80 -6.41 9.38
CA PHE A 274 15.85 -5.42 8.87
C PHE A 274 16.53 -4.16 8.36
N VAL A 275 15.80 -3.44 7.50
CA VAL A 275 16.21 -2.13 7.01
C VAL A 275 15.54 -1.06 7.86
N SER A 276 16.35 -0.15 8.40
CA SER A 276 15.91 1.02 9.17
C SER A 276 16.08 2.29 8.34
N LEU A 277 15.17 3.26 8.53
CA LEU A 277 15.26 4.61 7.94
C LEU A 277 15.75 5.57 9.02
N LEU A 278 16.98 6.03 8.92
CA LEU A 278 17.54 6.99 9.86
C LEU A 278 17.44 8.41 9.28
N PRO A 279 16.58 9.29 9.83
CA PRO A 279 16.48 10.66 9.37
C PRO A 279 17.77 11.42 9.64
N ILE A 280 18.41 11.94 8.60
CA ILE A 280 19.66 12.70 8.75
C ILE A 280 19.34 14.19 8.87
N GLY A 281 19.59 14.71 10.06
CA GLY A 281 19.43 16.12 10.42
C GLY A 281 20.60 17.01 9.98
N GLY A 282 20.63 18.23 10.54
CA GLY A 282 21.75 19.16 10.35
C GLY A 282 22.96 18.78 11.22
N GLY A 283 24.16 19.01 10.69
CA GLY A 283 25.45 18.79 11.36
C GLY A 283 26.60 19.09 10.40
N ALA A 284 27.74 19.54 10.93
CA ALA A 284 28.90 19.93 10.10
C ALA A 284 29.68 18.71 9.60
N THR A 285 29.70 17.62 10.37
CA THR A 285 30.33 16.34 10.02
C THR A 285 29.30 15.21 10.00
N GLY A 286 29.67 14.07 9.39
CA GLY A 286 28.84 12.88 9.41
C GLY A 286 28.62 12.30 10.81
N GLU A 287 29.64 12.38 11.67
CA GLU A 287 29.57 11.96 13.08
C GLU A 287 28.55 12.80 13.85
N GLU A 288 28.64 14.13 13.77
CA GLU A 288 27.69 15.03 14.43
C GLU A 288 26.26 14.79 13.97
N ARG A 289 26.06 14.45 12.69
CA ARG A 289 24.73 14.13 12.14
C ARG A 289 24.17 12.82 12.69
N LEU A 290 25.01 11.80 12.83
CA LEU A 290 24.60 10.51 13.41
C LEU A 290 24.34 10.63 14.92
N GLU A 291 25.18 11.39 15.64
CA GLU A 291 24.96 11.72 17.05
C GLU A 291 23.66 12.53 17.25
N ALA A 292 23.38 13.50 16.37
CA ALA A 292 22.13 14.26 16.40
C ALA A 292 20.90 13.38 16.09
N ALA A 293 21.07 12.34 15.27
CA ALA A 293 20.07 11.31 15.06
C ALA A 293 19.95 10.34 16.26
N GLY A 294 20.84 10.45 17.25
CA GLY A 294 20.88 9.67 18.48
C GLY A 294 21.57 8.32 18.34
N LEU A 295 22.45 8.14 17.35
CA LEU A 295 23.13 6.89 17.07
C LEU A 295 24.62 6.98 17.45
N ALA A 296 25.04 6.20 18.44
CA ALA A 296 26.46 5.97 18.74
C ALA A 296 26.88 4.61 18.20
N MET A 297 28.08 4.52 17.64
CA MET A 297 28.57 3.31 16.99
C MET A 297 29.93 2.93 17.55
N ARG A 298 30.19 1.64 17.65
CA ARG A 298 31.50 1.08 17.96
C ARG A 298 31.98 0.18 16.85
N THR A 299 33.29 0.19 16.64
CA THR A 299 33.96 -0.69 15.68
C THR A 299 34.71 -1.78 16.44
N GLU A 300 34.38 -3.03 16.16
CA GLU A 300 35.06 -4.20 16.71
C GLU A 300 35.69 -5.00 15.56
N GLY A 301 36.98 -4.78 15.33
CA GLY A 301 37.70 -5.37 14.19
C GLY A 301 37.17 -4.82 12.86
N ASP A 302 36.59 -5.69 12.03
CA ASP A 302 35.99 -5.35 10.72
C ASP A 302 34.45 -5.23 10.79
N ARG A 303 33.88 -5.29 11.99
CA ARG A 303 32.43 -5.22 12.22
C ARG A 303 32.07 -3.92 12.91
N MET A 304 30.93 -3.37 12.51
CA MET A 304 30.37 -2.17 13.14
C MET A 304 29.10 -2.54 13.89
N PHE A 305 29.04 -2.12 15.14
CA PHE A 305 27.92 -2.33 16.04
C PHE A 305 27.37 -1.00 16.53
N ILE A 306 26.08 -0.99 16.84
CA ILE A 306 25.44 0.12 17.53
C ILE A 306 25.83 0.02 19.00
N ASP A 307 26.50 1.07 19.50
CA ASP A 307 26.98 1.11 20.89
C ASP A 307 25.88 1.61 21.83
N ASP A 308 25.21 2.69 21.43
CA ASP A 308 24.11 3.28 22.18
C ASP A 308 23.10 3.94 21.23
N VAL A 309 21.84 3.96 21.65
CA VAL A 309 20.75 4.66 20.97
C VAL A 309 20.07 5.58 21.97
N ALA A 310 20.19 6.88 21.75
CA ALA A 310 19.66 7.88 22.67
C ALA A 310 18.13 7.74 22.81
N TYR A 311 17.63 7.80 24.04
CA TYR A 311 16.20 7.69 24.31
C TYR A 311 15.41 8.86 23.70
N GLY A 312 14.30 8.55 23.02
CA GLY A 312 13.45 9.52 22.31
C GLY A 312 14.08 10.07 21.03
N SER A 313 15.17 9.47 20.54
CA SER A 313 15.86 9.91 19.33
C SER A 313 15.21 9.39 18.03
N PRO A 314 15.52 10.01 16.88
CA PRO A 314 15.16 9.48 15.57
C PRO A 314 15.64 8.04 15.34
N ALA A 315 16.84 7.69 15.81
CA ALA A 315 17.37 6.33 15.72
C ALA A 315 16.51 5.31 16.47
N GLN A 316 16.07 5.63 17.69
CA GLN A 316 15.18 4.75 18.45
C GLN A 316 13.82 4.60 17.75
N ALA A 317 13.27 5.69 17.23
CA ALA A 317 12.01 5.66 16.48
C ALA A 317 12.11 4.84 15.18
N ALA A 318 13.32 4.74 14.61
CA ALA A 318 13.63 3.93 13.44
C ALA A 318 13.86 2.44 13.77
N GLY A 319 13.69 2.03 15.03
CA GLY A 319 13.84 0.64 15.48
C GLY A 319 15.28 0.18 15.72
N LEU A 320 16.24 1.11 15.72
CA LEU A 320 17.62 0.80 16.06
C LEU A 320 17.77 0.61 17.57
N ASP A 321 18.61 -0.35 17.95
CA ASP A 321 18.87 -0.69 19.36
C ASP A 321 20.36 -1.05 19.58
N TRP A 322 20.78 -1.06 20.84
CA TRP A 322 22.15 -1.41 21.24
C TRP A 322 22.52 -2.85 20.82
N ASP A 323 23.80 -3.07 20.54
CA ASP A 323 24.38 -4.36 20.11
C ASP A 323 23.91 -4.88 18.75
N GLN A 324 23.11 -4.13 18.01
CA GLN A 324 22.77 -4.47 16.63
C GLN A 324 23.98 -4.29 15.72
N LYS A 325 24.20 -5.24 14.82
CA LYS A 325 25.28 -5.23 13.85
C LYS A 325 24.85 -4.53 12.57
N ILE A 326 25.61 -3.55 12.12
CA ILE A 326 25.39 -2.90 10.82
C ILE A 326 25.96 -3.80 9.72
N LEU A 327 25.09 -4.23 8.79
CA LEU A 327 25.46 -5.08 7.67
C LEU A 327 25.80 -4.25 6.43
N ARG A 328 24.97 -3.26 6.10
CA ARG A 328 25.12 -2.40 4.92
C ARG A 328 24.51 -1.03 5.14
N VAL A 329 25.06 -0.04 4.44
CA VAL A 329 24.53 1.33 4.38
C VAL A 329 24.03 1.59 2.96
N LEU A 330 22.84 2.13 2.83
CA LEU A 330 22.18 2.44 1.56
C LEU A 330 22.07 3.96 1.46
N LYS A 331 23.04 4.57 0.79
CA LYS A 331 23.12 6.02 0.61
C LYS A 331 22.18 6.46 -0.51
N PRO A 332 21.32 7.48 -0.32
CA PRO A 332 20.47 7.99 -1.39
C PRO A 332 21.31 8.70 -2.46
N VAL A 333 21.01 8.41 -3.73
CA VAL A 333 21.71 9.01 -4.88
C VAL A 333 20.74 9.91 -5.67
N PRO A 334 21.19 11.06 -6.20
CA PRO A 334 20.35 11.88 -7.07
C PRO A 334 19.92 11.12 -8.32
N THR A 335 18.62 10.85 -8.45
CA THR A 335 18.03 10.20 -9.61
C THR A 335 17.27 11.21 -10.50
N PRO A 336 17.26 11.03 -11.83
CA PRO A 336 16.40 11.84 -12.68
C PRO A 336 14.92 11.60 -12.34
N SER A 337 14.07 12.57 -12.68
CA SER A 337 12.66 12.49 -12.32
C SER A 337 11.97 11.24 -12.89
N LYS A 338 11.32 10.45 -12.02
CA LYS A 338 10.53 9.27 -12.44
C LYS A 338 9.51 9.58 -13.56
N TYR A 339 9.00 10.81 -13.64
CA TYR A 339 7.98 11.22 -14.62
C TYR A 339 8.47 11.18 -16.08
N TRP A 340 9.77 11.08 -16.33
CA TRP A 340 10.29 10.83 -17.69
C TRP A 340 9.71 9.55 -18.32
N MET A 341 9.34 8.56 -17.50
CA MET A 341 8.69 7.33 -17.96
C MET A 341 7.28 7.55 -18.53
N PHE A 342 6.67 8.73 -18.36
CA PHE A 342 5.39 9.04 -18.99
C PHE A 342 5.53 9.23 -20.50
N ILE A 343 6.68 9.69 -21.00
CA ILE A 343 6.91 9.89 -22.44
C ILE A 343 6.75 8.58 -23.22
N PRO A 344 7.49 7.49 -22.92
CA PRO A 344 7.32 6.24 -23.63
C PRO A 344 5.91 5.65 -23.45
N ALA A 345 5.28 5.83 -22.28
CA ALA A 345 3.91 5.39 -22.04
C ALA A 345 2.89 6.11 -22.93
N LEU A 346 3.02 7.44 -23.08
CA LEU A 346 2.15 8.24 -23.94
C LEU A 346 2.38 7.98 -25.43
N LEU A 347 3.63 7.72 -25.84
CA LEU A 347 3.94 7.30 -27.21
C LEU A 347 3.30 5.94 -27.54
N LEU A 348 3.38 4.98 -26.62
CA LEU A 348 2.72 3.69 -26.77
C LEU A 348 1.19 3.84 -26.83
N LEU A 349 0.63 4.73 -26.01
CA LEU A 349 -0.80 5.03 -26.04
C LEU A 349 -1.22 5.66 -27.38
N ALA A 350 -0.44 6.60 -27.90
CA ALA A 350 -0.69 7.21 -29.20
C ALA A 350 -0.68 6.16 -30.32
N LEU A 351 0.25 5.20 -30.27
CA LEU A 351 0.27 4.06 -31.20
C LEU A 351 -1.00 3.21 -31.10
N VAL A 352 -1.45 2.87 -29.90
CA VAL A 352 -2.71 2.12 -29.69
C VAL A 352 -3.90 2.91 -30.26
N VAL A 353 -3.99 4.21 -29.99
CA VAL A 353 -5.06 5.08 -30.51
C VAL A 353 -5.05 5.11 -32.04
N MET A 354 -3.88 5.25 -32.67
CA MET A 354 -3.75 5.26 -34.13
C MET A 354 -4.20 3.93 -34.74
N LEU A 355 -3.78 2.81 -34.16
CA LEU A 355 -4.18 1.46 -34.61
C LEU A 355 -5.70 1.26 -34.50
N GLN A 356 -6.32 1.69 -33.40
CA GLN A 356 -7.77 1.53 -33.19
C GLN A 356 -8.59 2.45 -34.11
N ARG A 357 -8.18 3.72 -34.27
CA ARG A 357 -8.84 4.67 -35.18
C ARG A 357 -8.79 4.18 -36.64
N GLY A 358 -7.65 3.66 -37.08
CA GLY A 358 -7.50 3.08 -38.42
C GLY A 358 -8.43 1.90 -38.66
N ARG A 359 -8.76 1.10 -37.63
CA ARG A 359 -9.74 0.01 -37.74
C ARG A 359 -11.17 0.52 -37.86
N ASN A 360 -11.58 1.50 -37.05
CA ASN A 360 -12.94 2.03 -37.12
C ASN A 360 -13.24 2.62 -38.50
N GLN A 361 -12.31 3.37 -39.09
CA GLN A 361 -12.47 3.96 -40.43
C GLN A 361 -12.62 2.89 -41.54
N ARG A 362 -11.83 1.80 -41.48
CA ARG A 362 -11.95 0.68 -42.42
C ARG A 362 -13.26 -0.10 -42.25
N GLY A 363 -13.79 -0.17 -41.03
CA GLY A 363 -15.10 -0.74 -40.75
C GLY A 363 -16.23 0.05 -41.40
N THR A 364 -16.24 1.38 -41.22
CA THR A 364 -17.28 2.26 -41.79
C THR A 364 -17.23 2.30 -43.32
N SER A 365 -16.03 2.27 -43.94
CA SER A 365 -15.90 2.29 -45.40
C SER A 365 -16.47 1.03 -46.07
N ARG A 366 -16.40 -0.13 -45.40
CA ARG A 366 -16.96 -1.40 -45.88
C ARG A 366 -18.49 -1.45 -45.82
N THR A 367 -19.12 -0.74 -44.89
CA THR A 367 -20.59 -0.69 -44.76
C THR A 367 -21.24 0.30 -45.73
N VAL A 368 -20.47 1.24 -46.28
CA VAL A 368 -20.96 2.22 -47.27
C VAL A 368 -20.79 1.72 -48.71
N THR A 369 -19.97 0.68 -48.92
CA THR A 369 -19.68 0.07 -50.23
C THR A 369 -20.38 -1.26 -50.48
N ALA A 370 -21.15 -1.76 -49.49
CA ALA A 370 -22.05 -2.91 -49.59
C ALA A 370 -23.49 -2.42 -49.47
#